data_AF-A0A2I0NWQ2-F1
#
_entry.id   AF-A0A2I0NWQ2-F1
#
_cell.length_a   1.000
_cell.length_b   1.000
_cell.length_c   1.000
_cell.angle_alpha   90.00
_cell.angle_beta   90.00
_cell.angle_gamma   90.00
#
_symmetry.space_group_name_H-M   'P 1'
#
loop_
_entity.id
_entity.type
_entity.pdbx_description
1 polymer ?
#
loop_
_entity_poly.entity_id
_entity_poly.type
_entity_poly.pdbx_seq_one_letter_code
_entity_poly.pdbx_strand_id
1 'polypeptide(L)'
;DSRNDHMGLTSWENSPEGKILKTDVVVAKNYLTSQELESLGRIVNAWLDLAEDRARRQIPMTMEDWAKRLDRFLEFDDRKLLEDGGKVPAETAKEFAETEFEKYRIVQDRLFESDFDRMLKETKLPEKTYRDNEPDNLTDL
;
A
#
# COMPACT_ATOMS: atom_id res chain seq x y z
N ASP A 1 -6.28 9.53 2.37
CA ASP A 1 -6.23 11.00 2.50
C ASP A 1 -4.78 11.42 2.28
N SER A 2 -4.53 12.38 1.40
CA SER A 2 -3.18 12.89 1.12
C SER A 2 -2.44 13.48 2.33
N ARG A 3 -3.15 13.80 3.42
CA ARG A 3 -2.58 14.35 4.66
C ARG A 3 -2.09 13.31 5.65
N ASN A 4 -2.52 12.06 5.51
CA ASN A 4 -2.10 10.98 6.39
C ASN A 4 -0.74 10.45 5.97
N ASP A 5 0.03 9.95 6.94
CA ASP A 5 1.27 9.21 6.67
C ASP A 5 0.97 8.04 5.74
N HIS A 6 1.76 7.90 4.68
CA HIS A 6 1.57 6.90 3.62
C HIS A 6 0.14 6.87 3.06
N MET A 7 -0.59 7.99 3.07
CA MET A 7 -2.01 8.11 2.72
C MET A 7 -2.98 7.26 3.56
N GLY A 8 -2.50 6.67 4.66
CA GLY A 8 -3.22 5.69 5.47
C GLY A 8 -3.06 4.24 5.00
N LEU A 9 -2.17 3.95 4.05
CA LEU A 9 -1.84 2.59 3.67
C LEU A 9 -1.01 1.91 4.77
N THR A 10 -1.38 0.67 5.08
CA THR A 10 -0.65 -0.22 5.97
C THR A 10 0.35 -1.09 5.21
N SER A 11 0.13 -1.31 3.91
CA SER A 11 1.02 -2.06 3.01
C SER A 11 0.93 -1.57 1.56
N TRP A 12 2.02 -1.60 0.81
CA TRP A 12 2.07 -1.30 -0.63
C TRP A 12 3.22 -2.07 -1.30
N GLU A 13 3.26 -2.11 -2.63
CA GLU A 13 4.19 -2.96 -3.39
C GLU A 13 5.67 -2.81 -2.98
N ASN A 14 6.11 -1.57 -2.75
CA ASN A 14 7.50 -1.29 -2.37
C ASN A 14 7.68 -0.95 -0.88
N SER A 15 6.75 -1.36 -0.02
CA SER A 15 6.83 -1.08 1.42
C SER A 15 8.01 -1.81 2.08
N PRO A 16 8.69 -1.23 3.10
CA PRO A 16 8.45 0.09 3.70
C PRO A 16 9.29 1.24 3.11
N GLU A 17 10.35 0.95 2.35
CA GLU A 17 11.33 1.97 1.93
C GLU A 17 11.05 2.60 0.56
N GLY A 18 10.16 2.02 -0.23
CA GLY A 18 9.87 2.47 -1.59
C GLY A 18 8.60 3.31 -1.71
N LYS A 19 8.46 3.92 -2.89
CA LYS A 19 7.32 4.80 -3.21
C LYS A 19 6.00 4.04 -3.25
N ILE A 20 4.95 4.72 -2.79
CA ILE A 20 3.57 4.33 -3.03
C ILE A 20 3.26 4.58 -4.51
N LEU A 21 2.64 3.59 -5.15
CA LEU A 21 2.21 3.68 -6.54
C LEU A 21 0.71 3.98 -6.62
N LYS A 22 0.29 4.51 -7.77
CA LYS A 22 -1.13 4.77 -8.05
C LYS A 22 -1.99 3.50 -7.99
N THR A 23 -1.40 2.35 -8.33
CA THR A 23 -2.06 1.04 -8.24
C THR A 23 -2.33 0.62 -6.80
N ASP A 24 -1.48 1.01 -5.85
CA ASP A 24 -1.62 0.63 -4.44
C ASP A 24 -2.80 1.32 -3.76
N VAL A 25 -3.11 2.56 -4.13
CA VAL A 25 -4.13 3.36 -3.44
C VAL A 25 -5.57 2.91 -3.73
N VAL A 26 -5.78 2.15 -4.80
CA VAL A 26 -7.09 1.62 -5.22
C VAL A 26 -7.40 0.28 -4.54
N VAL A 27 -6.38 -0.36 -3.97
CA VAL A 27 -6.48 -1.71 -3.42
C VAL A 27 -6.93 -1.63 -1.95
N ALA A 28 -8.18 -2.01 -1.66
CA ALA A 28 -8.75 -1.90 -0.32
C ALA A 28 -7.95 -2.65 0.77
N LYS A 29 -7.40 -3.83 0.46
CA LYS A 29 -6.58 -4.62 1.41
C LYS A 29 -5.34 -3.87 1.90
N ASN A 30 -4.83 -2.90 1.14
CA ASN A 30 -3.65 -2.11 1.48
C ASN A 30 -3.91 -1.10 2.60
N TYR A 31 -5.17 -0.91 3.00
CA TYR A 31 -5.58 -0.08 4.12
C TYR A 31 -5.91 -0.90 5.38
N LEU A 32 -5.81 -2.23 5.32
CA LEU A 32 -6.13 -3.11 6.44
C LEU A 32 -4.88 -3.41 7.25
N THR A 33 -4.99 -3.36 8.58
CA THR A 33 -3.94 -3.83 9.49
C THR A 33 -3.74 -5.34 9.36
N SER A 34 -2.62 -5.86 9.85
CA SER A 34 -2.35 -7.32 9.85
C SER A 34 -3.45 -8.12 10.55
N GLN A 35 -3.99 -7.58 11.66
CA GLN A 35 -5.09 -8.21 12.40
C GLN A 35 -6.40 -8.22 11.60
N GLU A 36 -6.71 -7.14 10.89
CA GLU A 36 -7.88 -7.06 10.02
C GLU A 36 -7.76 -7.98 8.81
N LEU A 37 -6.57 -8.06 8.20
CA LEU A 37 -6.28 -9.01 7.11
C LEU A 37 -6.43 -10.46 7.56
N GLU A 38 -5.93 -10.79 8.75
CA GLU A 38 -6.09 -12.13 9.31
C GLU A 38 -7.56 -12.44 9.58
N SER A 39 -8.30 -11.50 10.18
CA SER A 39 -9.75 -11.64 10.37
C SER A 39 -10.45 -11.82 9.03
N LEU A 40 -10.12 -11.02 8.01
CA LEU A 40 -10.70 -11.13 6.67
C LEU A 40 -10.45 -12.51 6.06
N GLY A 41 -9.21 -13.00 6.14
CA GLY A 41 -8.85 -14.33 5.64
C GLY A 41 -9.63 -15.45 6.32
N ARG A 42 -9.82 -15.39 7.64
CA ARG A 42 -10.60 -16.39 8.39
C ARG A 42 -12.05 -16.45 7.92
N ILE A 43 -12.69 -15.30 7.71
CA ILE A 43 -14.09 -15.21 7.24
C ILE A 43 -14.20 -15.77 5.81
N VAL A 44 -13.30 -15.36 4.92
CA VAL A 44 -13.30 -15.78 3.52
C VAL A 44 -13.13 -17.29 3.43
N ASN A 45 -12.20 -17.87 4.18
CA ASN A 45 -12.00 -19.32 4.22
C ASN A 45 -13.25 -20.04 4.72
N ALA A 46 -13.83 -19.60 5.84
CA ALA A 46 -15.06 -20.19 6.38
C ALA A 46 -16.23 -20.14 5.39
N TRP A 47 -16.35 -19.04 4.63
CA TRP A 47 -17.34 -18.92 3.58
C TRP A 47 -17.08 -19.86 2.41
N LEU A 48 -15.83 -20.00 1.98
CA LEU A 48 -15.45 -20.91 0.89
C LEU A 48 -15.69 -22.37 1.27
N ASP A 49 -15.39 -22.78 2.51
CA ASP A 49 -15.67 -24.12 3.00
C ASP A 49 -17.18 -24.44 2.96
N LEU A 50 -18.01 -23.47 3.37
CA LEU A 50 -19.47 -23.59 3.29
C LEU A 50 -19.97 -23.68 1.85
N ALA A 51 -19.39 -22.89 0.95
CA ALA A 51 -19.73 -22.89 -0.46
C ALA A 51 -19.32 -24.22 -1.12
N GLU A 52 -18.15 -24.76 -0.76
CA GLU A 52 -17.64 -26.03 -1.25
C GLU A 52 -18.53 -27.20 -0.83
N ASP A 53 -18.97 -27.28 0.43
CA ASP A 53 -19.90 -28.33 0.88
C ASP A 53 -21.19 -28.35 0.04
N ARG A 54 -21.75 -27.17 -0.23
CA ARG A 54 -22.96 -27.03 -1.04
C ARG A 54 -22.73 -27.45 -2.49
N ALA A 55 -21.60 -27.06 -3.07
CA ALA A 55 -21.22 -27.47 -4.42
C ALA A 55 -21.04 -29.00 -4.51
N ARG A 56 -20.38 -29.62 -3.52
CA ARG A 56 -20.20 -31.08 -3.42
C ARG A 56 -21.53 -31.82 -3.31
N ARG A 57 -22.51 -31.23 -2.63
CA ARG A 57 -23.88 -31.76 -2.50
C ARG A 57 -24.78 -31.49 -3.71
N GLN A 58 -24.23 -30.89 -4.77
CA GLN A 58 -24.95 -30.55 -6.00
C GLN A 58 -26.22 -29.74 -5.77
N ILE A 59 -26.19 -28.84 -4.78
CA ILE A 59 -27.32 -27.93 -4.53
C ILE A 59 -27.25 -26.82 -5.58
N PRO A 60 -28.20 -26.73 -6.53
CA PRO A 60 -28.18 -25.68 -7.54
C PRO A 60 -28.40 -24.33 -6.87
N MET A 61 -27.54 -23.36 -7.21
CA MET A 61 -27.60 -22.00 -6.69
C MET A 61 -27.20 -21.01 -7.78
N THR A 62 -27.91 -19.89 -7.85
CA THR A 62 -27.53 -18.77 -8.72
C THR A 62 -26.51 -17.87 -8.04
N MET A 63 -25.83 -16.99 -8.80
CA MET A 63 -24.94 -15.98 -8.21
C MET A 63 -25.67 -15.03 -7.25
N GLU A 64 -26.96 -14.76 -7.49
CA GLU A 64 -27.79 -13.94 -6.59
C GLU A 64 -28.06 -14.67 -5.27
N ASP A 65 -28.29 -15.99 -5.30
CA ASP A 65 -28.46 -16.79 -4.09
C ASP A 65 -27.19 -16.83 -3.24
N TRP A 66 -26.03 -16.88 -3.91
CA TRP A 66 -24.73 -16.81 -3.22
C TRP A 66 -24.54 -15.46 -2.53
N ALA A 67 -24.85 -14.34 -3.20
CA ALA A 67 -24.75 -13.01 -2.61
C ALA A 67 -25.65 -12.87 -1.37
N LYS A 68 -26.95 -13.20 -1.49
CA LYS A 68 -27.89 -13.15 -0.36
C LYS A 68 -27.47 -14.01 0.82
N ARG A 69 -26.80 -15.13 0.55
CA ARG A 69 -26.37 -16.05 1.60
C ARG A 69 -25.06 -15.60 2.25
N LEU A 70 -24.18 -14.93 1.50
CA LEU A 70 -23.00 -14.26 2.05
C LEU A 70 -23.43 -13.14 2.99
N ASP A 71 -24.42 -12.33 2.62
CA ASP A 71 -24.94 -11.26 3.46
C ASP A 71 -25.41 -11.81 4.82
N ARG A 72 -26.23 -12.86 4.80
CA ARG A 72 -26.68 -13.53 6.03
C ARG A 72 -25.53 -14.12 6.83
N PHE A 73 -24.52 -14.69 6.18
CA PHE A 73 -23.35 -15.24 6.86
C PHE A 73 -22.60 -14.15 7.63
N LEU A 74 -22.42 -12.97 7.02
CA LEU A 74 -21.80 -11.83 7.68
C LEU A 74 -22.66 -11.30 8.84
N GLU A 75 -23.99 -11.24 8.70
CA GLU A 75 -24.91 -10.88 9.80
C GLU A 75 -24.80 -11.85 10.98
N PHE A 76 -24.72 -13.16 10.71
CA PHE A 76 -24.59 -14.18 11.77
C PHE A 76 -23.25 -14.12 12.50
N ASP A 77 -22.19 -13.59 11.88
CA ASP A 77 -20.89 -13.34 12.50
C ASP A 77 -20.83 -11.98 13.23
N ASP A 78 -21.99 -11.37 13.52
CA ASP A 78 -22.16 -10.04 14.13
C ASP A 78 -21.41 -8.92 13.39
N ARG A 79 -21.19 -9.08 12.09
CA ARG A 79 -20.56 -8.05 11.25
C ARG A 79 -21.61 -7.14 10.67
N LYS A 80 -21.32 -5.84 10.72
CA LYS A 80 -22.15 -4.83 10.10
C LYS A 80 -22.09 -5.00 8.58
N LEU A 81 -23.24 -5.33 7.99
CA LEU A 81 -23.42 -5.24 6.56
C LEU A 81 -23.38 -3.78 6.10
N LEU A 82 -22.99 -3.62 4.84
CA LEU A 82 -23.05 -2.35 4.16
C LEU A 82 -24.49 -2.14 3.66
N GLU A 83 -25.34 -1.52 4.49
CA GLU A 83 -26.79 -1.40 4.24
C GLU A 83 -27.15 -0.81 2.86
N ASP A 84 -26.32 0.12 2.36
CA ASP A 84 -26.59 0.87 1.13
C ASP A 84 -25.63 0.54 -0.03
N GLY A 85 -24.99 -0.64 -0.04
CA GLY A 85 -23.99 -1.00 -1.08
C GLY A 85 -22.79 -0.04 -1.16
N GLY A 86 -22.66 0.85 -0.18
CA GLY A 86 -21.84 2.05 -0.24
C GLY A 86 -22.57 3.18 -0.97
N LYS A 87 -22.78 4.32 -0.29
CA LYS A 87 -23.36 5.54 -0.90
C LYS A 87 -22.54 6.09 -2.08
N VAL A 88 -21.32 5.57 -2.27
CA VAL A 88 -20.34 6.02 -3.24
C VAL A 88 -20.04 4.85 -4.19
N PRO A 89 -20.26 5.02 -5.51
CA PRO A 89 -19.88 4.02 -6.50
C PRO A 89 -18.38 3.70 -6.45
N ALA A 90 -18.01 2.46 -6.78
CA ALA A 90 -16.60 2.02 -6.79
C ALA A 90 -15.71 2.90 -7.67
N GLU A 91 -16.19 3.31 -8.85
CA GLU A 91 -15.45 4.22 -9.74
C GLU A 91 -15.24 5.59 -9.10
N THR A 92 -16.24 6.15 -8.43
CA THR A 92 -16.10 7.43 -7.73
C THR A 92 -15.12 7.33 -6.56
N ALA A 93 -15.13 6.23 -5.81
CA ALA A 93 -14.18 5.99 -4.73
C ALA A 93 -12.75 5.84 -5.27
N LYS A 94 -12.59 5.17 -6.42
CA LYS A 94 -11.32 5.03 -7.12
C LYS A 94 -10.80 6.38 -7.63
N GLU A 95 -11.61 7.15 -8.34
CA GLU A 95 -11.24 8.50 -8.80
C GLU A 95 -10.82 9.40 -7.64
N PHE A 96 -11.53 9.32 -6.51
CA PHE A 96 -11.18 10.04 -5.30
C PHE A 96 -9.81 9.62 -4.75
N ALA A 97 -9.55 8.31 -4.61
CA ALA A 97 -8.27 7.78 -4.15
C ALA A 97 -7.12 8.19 -5.07
N GLU A 98 -7.33 8.15 -6.39
CA GLU A 98 -6.36 8.59 -7.39
C GLU A 98 -6.09 10.11 -7.29
N THR A 99 -7.13 10.92 -7.09
CA THR A 99 -6.99 12.38 -6.93
C THR A 99 -6.21 12.73 -5.66
N GLU A 100 -6.47 12.03 -4.56
CA GLU A 100 -5.69 12.20 -3.33
C GLU A 100 -4.24 11.72 -3.51
N PHE A 101 -4.01 10.67 -4.29
CA PHE A 101 -2.67 10.20 -4.60
C PHE A 101 -1.87 11.25 -5.39
N GLU A 102 -2.49 11.93 -6.34
CA GLU A 102 -1.83 12.98 -7.11
C GLU A 102 -1.32 14.14 -6.22
N LYS A 103 -2.07 14.49 -5.17
CA LYS A 103 -1.63 15.48 -4.17
C LYS A 103 -0.46 14.94 -3.33
N TYR A 104 -0.57 13.70 -2.88
CA TYR A 104 0.46 13.05 -2.07
C TYR A 104 1.76 12.83 -2.84
N ARG A 105 1.68 12.48 -4.13
CA ARG A 105 2.83 12.20 -5.01
C ARG A 105 3.81 13.37 -5.04
N ILE A 106 3.32 14.61 -5.07
CA ILE A 106 4.18 15.81 -5.06
C ILE A 106 5.04 15.87 -3.79
N VAL A 107 4.45 15.54 -2.64
CA VAL A 107 5.15 15.51 -1.35
C VAL A 107 6.12 14.33 -1.31
N GLN A 108 5.67 13.14 -1.74
CA GLN A 108 6.50 11.94 -1.80
C GLN A 108 7.73 12.13 -2.69
N ASP A 109 7.56 12.66 -3.89
CA ASP A 109 8.67 12.84 -4.85
C ASP A 109 9.69 13.87 -4.35
N ARG A 110 9.27 14.88 -3.59
CA ARG A 110 10.17 15.85 -2.97
C ARG A 110 10.97 15.25 -1.82
N LEU A 111 10.39 14.33 -1.06
CA LEU A 111 11.02 13.71 0.11
C LEU A 111 11.82 12.45 -0.22
N PHE A 112 11.52 11.82 -1.37
CA PHE A 112 12.14 10.56 -1.74
C PHE A 112 13.57 10.76 -2.27
N GLU A 113 14.50 10.03 -1.68
CA GLU A 113 15.88 9.90 -2.15
C GLU A 113 16.05 8.55 -2.83
N SER A 114 16.46 8.54 -4.10
CA SER A 114 16.66 7.29 -4.84
C SER A 114 17.87 6.52 -4.29
N ASP A 115 17.84 5.19 -4.39
CA ASP A 115 19.02 4.36 -4.11
C ASP A 115 20.23 4.77 -4.96
N PHE A 116 20.00 5.30 -6.17
CA PHE A 116 21.06 5.87 -6.98
C PHE A 116 21.68 7.13 -6.35
N ASP A 117 20.84 8.04 -5.82
CA ASP A 117 21.30 9.24 -5.12
C ASP A 117 22.07 8.87 -3.85
N ARG A 118 21.59 7.85 -3.12
CA ARG A 118 22.25 7.28 -1.94
C ARG A 118 23.62 6.70 -2.30
N MET A 119 23.71 5.89 -3.34
CA MET A 119 24.99 5.34 -3.82
C MET A 119 25.96 6.42 -4.30
N LEU A 120 25.47 7.47 -4.97
CA LEU A 120 26.31 8.60 -5.37
C LEU A 120 26.87 9.38 -4.17
N LYS A 121 26.10 9.52 -3.09
CA LYS A 121 26.60 10.12 -1.84
C LYS A 121 27.63 9.23 -1.16
N GLU A 122 27.40 7.92 -1.11
CA GLU A 122 28.35 6.96 -0.53
C GLU A 122 29.67 6.89 -1.30
N THR A 123 29.63 7.05 -2.63
CA THR A 123 30.82 6.99 -3.49
C THR A 123 31.66 8.28 -3.45
N LYS A 124 31.10 9.42 -2.98
CA LYS A 124 31.76 10.75 -3.00
C LYS A 124 32.67 11.07 -1.81
N LEU A 125 33.04 10.11 -0.95
CA LEU A 125 34.15 10.27 0.02
C LEU A 125 35.13 9.10 -0.09
N PRO A 126 36.47 9.28 -0.13
CA PRO A 126 37.26 10.49 0.18
C PRO A 126 38.30 10.88 -0.91
N GLU A 127 38.43 12.17 -1.27
CA GLU A 127 39.67 12.70 -1.84
C GLU A 127 40.30 13.79 -0.96
N LYS A 128 41.23 13.31 -0.14
CA LYS A 128 42.50 13.89 0.32
C LYS A 128 42.53 15.38 0.70
N THR A 129 42.71 15.59 2.01
CA THR A 129 43.43 16.73 2.59
C THR A 129 44.80 16.87 1.92
N TYR A 130 45.00 17.91 1.11
CA TYR A 130 46.34 18.35 0.74
C TYR A 130 46.95 19.02 1.97
N ARG A 131 48.01 18.40 2.52
CA ARG A 131 48.90 19.04 3.49
C ARG A 131 49.72 20.08 2.74
N ASP A 132 49.67 21.32 3.21
CA ASP A 132 50.64 22.35 2.88
C ASP A 132 52.03 21.85 3.28
N ASN A 133 52.81 21.42 2.28
CA ASN A 133 54.24 21.23 2.42
C ASN A 133 54.91 22.30 1.56
N GLU A 134 55.19 23.46 2.16
CA GLU A 134 56.20 24.39 1.66
C GLU A 134 57.53 23.65 1.47
N PRO A 135 58.25 23.90 0.38
CA PRO A 135 59.70 23.84 0.42
C PRO A 135 60.27 25.26 0.49
N ASP A 136 60.91 25.53 1.62
CA ASP A 136 61.87 26.60 1.81
C ASP A 136 63.01 26.52 0.77
N ASN A 137 63.35 27.69 0.23
CA ASN A 137 64.63 28.11 -0.38
C ASN A 137 65.13 27.52 -1.71
N LEU A 138 65.44 28.42 -2.66
CA LEU A 138 66.83 28.78 -2.93
C LEU A 138 66.95 30.10 -3.72
N THR A 139 67.77 31.00 -3.17
CA THR A 139 68.38 32.20 -3.78
C THR A 139 69.26 31.85 -4.99
N ASP A 140 69.18 32.68 -6.05
CA ASP A 140 70.31 33.36 -6.74
C ASP A 140 69.97 33.70 -8.21
N LEU A 141 69.70 34.98 -8.47
CA LEU A 141 70.42 35.89 -9.41
C LEU A 141 69.65 37.21 -9.58
#